data_AF-A0A973QQM2-F1
#
_entry.id   AF-A0A973QQM2-F1
#
_cell.length_a   1.000
_cell.length_b   1.000
_cell.length_c   1.000
_cell.angle_alpha   90.00
_cell.angle_beta   90.00
_cell.angle_gamma   90.00
#
_symmetry.space_group_name_H-M   'P 1'
#
loop_
_entity.id
_entity.type
_entity.pdbx_description
1 polymer ?
#
loop_
_entity_poly.entity_id
_entity_poly.type
_entity_poly.pdbx_seq_one_letter_code
_entity_poly.pdbx_strand_id
1 'polypeptide(L)'
;MAKDYESEAHVVIDGEEFPVYARFTIYLGDGIKEWHGTLAADEPGLGFRLVSADHAQLRMPDGKEGAVLATRADSGGLISFTGTGPAPV
;
A
#
# COMPACT_ATOMS: atom_id res chain seq x y z
N MET A 1 11.86 -11.44 -10.47
CA MET A 1 11.15 -10.71 -11.55
C MET A 1 10.45 -9.52 -10.91
N ALA A 2 10.46 -8.35 -11.56
CA ALA A 2 9.82 -7.14 -11.06
C ALA A 2 8.65 -6.75 -11.99
N LYS A 3 7.52 -6.31 -11.43
CA LYS A 3 6.39 -5.73 -12.18
C LYS A 3 5.90 -4.48 -11.47
N ASP A 4 5.76 -3.39 -12.23
CA ASP A 4 5.27 -2.11 -11.74
C ASP A 4 3.74 -2.04 -11.83
N TYR A 5 3.15 -1.35 -10.85
CA TYR A 5 1.71 -1.12 -10.71
C TYR A 5 1.47 0.34 -10.38
N GLU A 6 0.43 0.89 -10.99
CA GLU A 6 -0.05 2.25 -10.73
C GLU A 6 -1.58 2.26 -10.89
N SER A 7 -2.31 2.50 -9.80
CA SER A 7 -3.77 2.44 -9.82
C SER A 7 -4.41 3.14 -8.62
N GLU A 8 -5.68 3.51 -8.77
CA GLU A 8 -6.54 3.82 -7.63
C GLU A 8 -6.73 2.55 -6.78
N ALA A 9 -6.74 2.68 -5.46
CA ALA A 9 -6.84 1.58 -4.52
C ALA A 9 -7.43 2.08 -3.20
N HIS A 10 -7.61 1.16 -2.24
CA HIS A 10 -8.03 1.51 -0.90
C HIS A 10 -7.03 0.98 0.12
N VAL A 11 -6.64 1.83 1.06
CA VAL A 11 -6.00 1.39 2.30
C VAL A 11 -7.12 1.03 3.27
N VAL A 12 -7.03 -0.16 3.87
CA VAL A 12 -7.96 -0.62 4.91
C VAL A 12 -7.21 -0.67 6.23
N ILE A 13 -7.64 0.13 7.20
CA ILE A 13 -7.10 0.17 8.58
C ILE A 13 -8.27 -0.07 9.53
N ASP A 14 -8.18 -1.10 10.36
CA ASP A 14 -9.22 -1.44 11.35
C ASP A 14 -10.65 -1.54 10.78
N GLY A 15 -10.77 -1.88 9.49
CA GLY A 15 -12.04 -1.99 8.76
C GLY A 15 -12.54 -0.68 8.13
N GLU A 16 -11.86 0.44 8.32
CA GLU A 16 -12.12 1.71 7.62
C GLU A 16 -11.33 1.77 6.31
N GLU A 17 -11.99 2.18 5.22
CA GLU A 17 -11.40 2.24 3.88
C GLU A 17 -11.08 3.68 3.48
N PHE A 18 -9.83 3.91 3.08
CA PHE A 18 -9.33 5.21 2.64
C PHE A 18 -8.92 5.13 1.17
N PRO A 19 -9.51 5.95 0.28
CA PRO A 19 -9.10 5.98 -1.11
C PRO A 19 -7.67 6.51 -1.24
N VAL A 20 -6.86 5.82 -2.03
CA VAL A 20 -5.47 6.18 -2.31
C VAL A 20 -5.14 5.96 -3.77
N TYR A 21 -4.11 6.64 -4.26
CA TYR A 21 -3.44 6.27 -5.50
C TYR A 21 -2.15 5.52 -5.16
N ALA A 22 -2.07 4.25 -5.53
CA ALA A 22 -0.96 3.37 -5.23
C ALA A 22 -0.03 3.25 -6.44
N ARG A 23 1.27 3.49 -6.22
CA ARG A 23 2.33 3.24 -7.19
C ARG A 23 3.40 2.37 -6.54
N PHE A 24 3.59 1.16 -7.03
CA PHE A 24 4.53 0.20 -6.43
C PHE A 24 5.07 -0.82 -7.41
N THR A 25 6.19 -1.42 -7.05
CA THR A 25 6.81 -2.54 -7.76
C THR A 25 6.66 -3.79 -6.92
N ILE A 26 6.25 -4.89 -7.56
CA ILE A 26 6.29 -6.22 -6.95
C ILE A 26 7.61 -6.88 -7.27
N TYR A 27 8.36 -7.26 -6.24
CA TYR A 27 9.56 -8.07 -6.31
C TYR A 27 9.21 -9.51 -5.92
N LEU A 28 9.74 -10.47 -6.67
CA LEU A 28 9.68 -11.90 -6.31
C LEU A 28 11.03 -12.30 -5.72
N GLY A 29 11.08 -12.49 -4.39
CA GLY A 29 12.24 -12.94 -3.62
C GLY A 29 11.88 -14.13 -2.75
N ASP A 30 12.70 -15.19 -2.74
CA ASP A 30 12.55 -16.37 -1.87
C ASP A 30 11.14 -17.01 -1.82
N GLY A 31 10.39 -16.91 -2.93
CA GLY A 31 9.03 -17.44 -3.04
C GLY A 31 7.93 -16.51 -2.50
N ILE A 32 8.29 -15.35 -1.96
CA ILE A 32 7.40 -14.32 -1.44
C ILE A 32 7.30 -13.17 -2.46
N LYS A 33 6.10 -12.60 -2.58
CA LYS A 33 5.84 -11.41 -3.38
C LYS A 33 5.87 -10.19 -2.47
N GLU A 34 6.91 -9.40 -2.60
CA GLU A 34 7.13 -8.18 -1.83
C GLU A 34 6.69 -6.98 -2.66
N TRP A 35 5.95 -6.07 -2.04
CA TRP A 35 5.44 -4.85 -2.68
C TRP A 35 6.20 -3.68 -2.09
N HIS A 36 6.78 -2.83 -2.93
CA HIS A 36 7.50 -1.65 -2.48
C HIS A 36 7.05 -0.45 -3.29
N GLY A 37 6.63 0.62 -2.63
CA GLY A 37 6.15 1.78 -3.35
C GLY A 37 5.67 2.91 -2.47
N THR A 38 4.77 3.70 -3.04
CA THR A 38 4.21 4.90 -2.45
C THR A 38 2.70 4.94 -2.62
N LEU A 39 2.02 5.49 -1.62
CA LEU A 39 0.61 5.83 -1.64
C LEU A 39 0.49 7.35 -1.65
N ALA A 40 -0.32 7.89 -2.55
CA ALA A 40 -0.78 9.27 -2.49
C ALA A 40 -2.22 9.28 -1.97
N ALA A 41 -2.51 10.16 -1.02
CA ALA A 41 -3.85 10.29 -0.45
C ALA A 41 -4.15 11.75 -0.16
N ASP A 42 -5.40 12.14 -0.42
CA ASP A 42 -5.90 13.47 -0.02
C ASP A 42 -6.26 13.53 1.47
N GLU A 43 -6.44 12.37 2.13
CA GLU A 43 -6.79 12.30 3.55
C GLU A 43 -5.61 12.76 4.43
N PRO A 44 -5.73 13.92 5.11
CA PRO A 44 -4.66 14.42 5.96
C PRO A 44 -4.44 13.48 7.14
N GLY A 45 -3.18 13.10 7.35
CA GLY A 45 -2.79 12.23 8.46
C GLY A 45 -2.96 10.73 8.21
N LEU A 46 -3.36 10.30 7.00
CA LEU A 46 -3.41 8.87 6.65
C LEU A 46 -2.06 8.18 6.90
N GLY A 47 -0.94 8.86 6.60
CA GLY A 47 0.39 8.32 6.87
C GLY A 47 0.63 8.03 8.35
N PHE A 48 0.16 8.90 9.25
CA PHE A 48 0.27 8.68 10.70
C PHE A 48 -0.63 7.53 11.16
N ARG A 49 -1.85 7.43 10.61
CA ARG A 49 -2.76 6.30 10.87
C ARG A 49 -2.13 4.98 10.42
N LEU A 50 -1.54 4.93 9.22
CA LEU A 50 -0.88 3.73 8.69
C LEU A 50 0.32 3.29 9.52
N VAL A 51 1.12 4.24 10.03
CA VAL A 51 2.25 3.95 10.92
C VAL A 51 1.78 3.44 12.29
N SER A 52 0.62 3.91 12.76
CA SER A 52 0.08 3.56 14.08
C SER A 52 -0.85 2.34 14.04
N ALA A 53 -1.18 1.82 12.85
CA ALA A 53 -2.09 0.71 12.66
C ALA A 53 -1.42 -0.61 13.05
N ASP A 54 -2.12 -1.44 13.84
CA ASP A 54 -1.70 -2.81 14.11
C ASP A 54 -1.78 -3.67 12.83
N HIS A 55 -2.81 -3.43 12.02
CA HIS A 55 -3.00 -4.09 10.73
C HIS A 55 -3.48 -3.10 9.68
N ALA A 56 -2.75 -3.04 8.56
CA ALA A 56 -3.15 -2.29 7.38
C ALA A 56 -3.05 -3.16 6.12
N GLN A 57 -4.02 -3.01 5.23
CA GLN A 57 -4.06 -3.69 3.95
C GLN A 57 -4.21 -2.70 2.81
N LEU A 58 -3.57 -2.98 1.67
CA LEU A 58 -3.82 -2.30 0.41
C LEU A 58 -4.72 -3.20 -0.44
N ARG A 59 -5.96 -2.77 -0.65
CA ARG A 59 -6.96 -3.42 -1.51
C ARG A 59 -6.93 -2.79 -2.89
N MET A 60 -6.62 -3.61 -3.88
CA MET A 60 -6.55 -3.25 -5.29
C MET A 60 -7.93 -3.34 -5.96
N PRO A 61 -8.15 -2.70 -7.13
CA PRO A 61 -9.44 -2.72 -7.83
C PRO A 61 -9.92 -4.11 -8.24
N ASP A 62 -9.00 -5.06 -8.44
CA ASP A 62 -9.31 -6.46 -8.75
C ASP A 62 -9.70 -7.28 -7.51
N GLY A 63 -9.82 -6.63 -6.35
CA GLY A 63 -10.16 -7.24 -5.06
C GLY A 63 -8.99 -7.93 -4.38
N LYS A 64 -7.78 -7.90 -4.95
CA LYS A 64 -6.59 -8.46 -4.30
C LYS A 64 -6.10 -7.54 -3.19
N GLU A 65 -5.77 -8.14 -2.06
CA GLU A 65 -5.32 -7.44 -0.87
C GLU A 65 -3.89 -7.85 -0.52
N GLY A 66 -3.06 -6.88 -0.19
CA GLY A 66 -1.73 -7.10 0.38
C GLY A 66 -1.60 -6.43 1.74
N ALA A 67 -0.96 -7.10 2.70
CA ALA A 67 -0.59 -6.47 3.96
C ALA A 67 0.47 -5.40 3.69
N VAL A 68 0.32 -4.20 4.25
CA VAL A 68 1.24 -3.08 4.02
C VAL A 68 1.64 -2.42 5.33
N LEU A 69 2.85 -1.87 5.34
CA LEU A 69 3.45 -1.15 6.45
C LEU A 69 4.02 0.17 5.90
N ALA A 70 3.65 1.30 6.52
CA ALA A 70 4.29 2.57 6.20
C ALA A 70 5.76 2.52 6.64
N THR A 71 6.66 2.82 5.72
CA THR A 71 8.09 2.98 6.02
C THR A 71 8.48 4.45 6.19
N ARG A 72 7.72 5.36 5.57
CA ARG A 72 7.91 6.81 5.67
C ARG A 72 6.65 7.56 5.29
N ALA A 73 6.30 8.61 6.03
CA ALA A 73 5.26 9.55 5.66
C ALA A 73 5.87 10.95 5.51
N ASP A 74 5.87 11.49 4.29
CA ASP A 74 6.38 12.83 4.04
C ASP A 74 5.25 13.87 4.16
N SER A 75 5.59 15.11 4.52
CA SER A 75 4.62 16.21 4.66
C SER A 75 3.89 16.58 3.35
N GLY A 76 4.28 15.99 2.22
CA GLY A 76 3.72 16.23 0.88
C GLY A 76 2.60 15.26 0.46
N GLY A 77 2.06 14.44 1.38
CA GLY A 77 0.93 13.53 1.07
C GLY A 77 1.33 12.22 0.39
N LEU A 78 2.64 11.97 0.24
CA LEU A 78 3.19 10.69 -0.22
C LEU A 78 3.63 9.84 0.98
N ILE A 79 3.19 8.59 1.01
CA ILE A 79 3.46 7.61 2.06
C ILE A 79 4.21 6.45 1.42
N SER A 80 5.49 6.28 1.74
CA SER A 80 6.24 5.10 1.32
C SER A 80 5.81 3.89 2.13
N PHE A 81 5.71 2.74 1.47
CA PHE A 81 5.31 1.49 2.11
C PHE A 81 6.11 0.30 1.59
N THR A 82 6.18 -0.72 2.43
CA THR A 82 6.50 -2.09 2.03
C THR A 82 5.32 -3.00 2.36
N GLY A 83 5.18 -4.10 1.65
CA GLY A 83 4.07 -5.00 1.86
C GLY A 83 4.26 -6.35 1.23
N THR A 84 3.28 -7.22 1.42
CA THR A 84 3.26 -8.55 0.81
C THR A 84 1.85 -8.93 0.40
N GLY A 85 1.71 -9.60 -0.74
CA GLY A 85 0.41 -9.99 -1.24
C GLY A 85 0.44 -10.61 -2.64
N PRO A 86 -0.69 -11.18 -3.08
CA PRO A 86 -0.82 -11.75 -4.41
C PRO A 86 -0.76 -10.65 -5.48
N ALA A 87 0.05 -10.85 -6.52
CA ALA A 87 0.19 -9.88 -7.61
C ALA A 87 -1.18 -9.47 -8.23
N PRO A 88 -1.53 -8.18 -8.25
CA PRO A 88 -2.73 -7.66 -8.92
C PRO A 88 -2.69 -7.93 -10.42
N VAL A 89 -3.86 -7.92 -11.08
CA VAL A 89 -3.94 -8.12 -12.54
C VAL A 89 -3.45 -6.87 -13.26
#